data_AF-A0A0C3G1A5-F1
#
_entry.id   AF-A0A0C3G1A5-F1
#
_cell.length_a   1.000
_cell.length_b   1.000
_cell.length_c   1.000
_cell.angle_alpha   90.00
_cell.angle_beta   90.00
_cell.angle_gamma   90.00
#
_symmetry.space_group_name_H-M   'P 1'
#
loop_
_entity.id
_entity.type
_entity.pdbx_description
1 polymer ?
#
loop_
_entity_poly.entity_id
_entity_poly.type
_entity_poly.pdbx_seq_one_letter_code
_entity_poly.pdbx_strand_id
1 'polypeptide(L)'
;MRLQDIAIVTNTPLDTDMVLLEKFKAHDRIQWDPRTDLYSYKHDFNFRTKADLLTEIRRQTHKGGGIPVRALKESWKEAPQAIEEFEKDGDVLVTRTAKDGQLRMVFWNDLKASEEKGGMMVEKEFLDLWHSLKVPNDVDLLKALASEGLHVTAAEAPVAKAPTAKKKGKRSTPRQRQVRITNTHLKGVDLSKDWGK
;
A
#
# COMPACT_ATOMS: atom_id res chain seq x y z
N MET A 1 0.20 30.07 20.21
CA MET A 1 -0.86 30.37 21.20
C MET A 1 -0.27 30.17 22.58
N ARG A 2 -0.57 31.03 23.56
CA ARG A 2 -0.04 30.83 24.92
C ARG A 2 -0.79 29.68 25.58
N LEU A 3 -0.15 28.99 26.54
CA LEU A 3 -0.76 27.86 27.24
C LEU A 3 -2.09 28.23 27.91
N GLN A 4 -2.15 29.41 28.55
CA GLN A 4 -3.34 29.96 29.20
C GLN A 4 -4.50 30.14 28.22
N ASP A 5 -4.23 30.66 27.02
CA ASP A 5 -5.25 30.83 25.99
C ASP A 5 -5.84 29.47 25.56
N ILE A 6 -5.00 28.43 25.46
CA ILE A 6 -5.45 27.07 25.11
C ILE A 6 -6.35 26.52 26.21
N ALA A 7 -5.95 26.66 27.47
CA ALA A 7 -6.71 26.20 28.63
C ALA A 7 -8.10 26.85 28.67
N ILE A 8 -8.19 28.16 28.42
CA ILE A 8 -9.44 28.92 28.38
C ILE A 8 -10.32 28.46 27.21
N VAL A 9 -9.78 28.39 25.99
CA VAL A 9 -10.56 28.04 24.78
C VAL A 9 -11.10 26.62 24.84
N THR A 10 -10.31 25.69 25.37
CA THR A 10 -10.69 24.27 25.47
C THR A 10 -11.41 23.92 26.76
N ASN A 11 -11.48 24.86 27.71
CA ASN A 11 -11.96 24.65 29.08
C ASN A 11 -11.30 23.43 29.75
N THR A 12 -9.98 23.29 29.57
CA THR A 12 -9.18 22.20 30.14
C THR A 12 -8.09 22.74 31.07
N PRO A 13 -7.81 22.07 32.21
CA PRO A 13 -6.83 22.52 33.22
C PRO A 13 -5.38 22.24 32.78
N LEU A 14 -4.98 22.71 31.60
CA LEU A 14 -3.62 22.52 31.04
C LEU A 14 -2.54 23.32 31.77
N ASP A 15 -2.93 24.36 32.50
CA ASP A 15 -2.06 25.27 33.25
C ASP A 15 -1.86 24.86 34.72
N THR A 16 -2.79 24.08 35.27
CA THR A 16 -2.84 23.67 36.67
C THR A 16 -2.42 22.22 36.87
N ASP A 17 -2.77 21.32 35.95
CA ASP A 17 -2.37 19.91 36.01
C ASP A 17 -1.03 19.70 35.28
N MET A 18 0.03 19.50 36.07
CA MET A 18 1.38 19.23 35.56
C MET A 18 1.47 17.94 34.73
N VAL A 19 0.71 16.91 35.08
CA VAL A 19 0.73 15.61 34.38
C VAL A 19 0.11 15.77 32.99
N LEU A 20 -0.97 16.55 32.89
CA LEU A 20 -1.60 16.86 31.62
C LEU A 20 -0.69 17.70 30.73
N LEU A 21 -0.01 18.70 31.32
CA LEU A 21 0.95 19.54 30.60
C LEU A 21 2.12 18.73 30.03
N GLU A 22 2.68 17.79 30.80
CA GLU A 22 3.74 16.91 30.32
C GLU A 22 3.28 16.06 29.13
N LYS A 23 2.08 15.46 29.21
CA LYS A 23 1.50 14.69 28.11
C LYS A 23 1.20 15.56 26.88
N PHE A 24 0.74 16.79 27.09
CA PHE A 24 0.49 17.75 26.03
C PHE A 24 1.79 18.14 25.31
N LYS A 25 2.86 18.42 26.06
CA LYS A 25 4.19 18.71 25.49
C LYS A 25 4.82 17.51 24.78
N ALA A 26 4.55 16.29 25.27
CA ALA A 26 5.06 15.06 24.68
C ALA A 26 4.34 14.63 23.38
N HIS A 27 3.24 15.30 23.02
CA HIS A 27 2.45 14.91 21.85
C HIS A 27 3.15 15.29 20.54
N ASP A 28 3.25 14.35 19.59
CA ASP A 28 4.00 14.49 18.33
C ASP A 28 3.58 15.69 17.46
N ARG A 29 2.32 16.09 17.57
CA ARG A 29 1.73 17.20 16.81
C ARG A 29 1.80 18.56 17.51
N ILE A 30 2.41 18.64 18.68
CA ILE A 30 2.54 19.90 19.42
C ILE A 30 3.99 20.36 19.33
N GLN A 31 4.17 21.60 18.90
CA GLN A 31 5.46 22.26 18.87
C GLN A 31 5.46 23.38 19.90
N TRP A 32 6.43 23.34 20.80
CA TRP A 32 6.66 24.39 21.78
C TRP A 32 7.95 25.13 21.42
N ASP A 33 7.88 26.46 21.39
CA ASP A 33 9.04 27.34 21.19
C ASP A 33 9.48 27.92 22.55
N PRO A 34 10.64 27.51 23.10
CA PRO A 34 11.13 27.99 24.38
C PRO A 34 11.43 29.50 24.43
N ARG A 35 11.64 30.14 23.27
CA ARG A 35 11.99 31.56 23.20
C ARG A 35 10.76 32.46 23.34
N THR A 36 9.64 32.02 22.80
CA THR A 36 8.39 32.81 22.76
C THR A 36 7.33 32.29 23.72
N ASP A 37 7.56 31.11 24.30
CA ASP A 37 6.62 30.34 25.13
C ASP A 37 5.24 30.16 24.45
N LEU A 38 5.30 29.96 23.13
CA LEU A 38 4.13 29.72 22.29
C LEU A 38 4.06 28.26 21.89
N TYR A 39 2.84 27.74 21.90
CA TYR A 39 2.50 26.43 21.39
C TYR A 39 1.87 26.57 20.01
N SER A 40 2.31 25.76 19.07
CA SER A 40 1.76 25.66 17.71
C SER A 40 1.46 24.21 17.37
N TYR A 41 0.49 24.02 16.46
CA TYR A 41 0.21 22.72 15.89
C TYR A 41 1.21 22.41 14.78
N LYS A 42 1.85 21.25 14.86
CA LYS A 42 2.73 20.72 13.83
C LYS A 42 1.88 20.00 12.79
N HIS A 43 1.66 20.66 11.66
CA HIS A 43 1.06 20.04 10.50
C HIS A 43 2.02 19.02 9.88
N ASP A 44 1.47 17.93 9.33
CA ASP A 44 2.26 16.94 8.58
C ASP A 44 2.94 17.58 7.36
N PHE A 45 2.29 18.59 6.77
CA PHE A 45 2.83 19.40 5.68
C PHE A 45 2.64 20.89 5.95
N ASN A 46 3.64 21.70 5.60
CA ASN A 46 3.58 23.15 5.75
C ASN A 46 3.76 23.82 4.38
N PHE A 47 2.71 23.75 3.56
CA PHE A 47 2.61 24.51 2.32
C PHE A 47 1.33 25.34 2.33
N ARG A 48 1.38 26.52 1.70
CA ARG A 48 0.22 27.43 1.57
C ARG A 48 -0.02 27.89 0.14
N THR A 49 0.80 27.41 -0.79
CA THR A 49 0.75 27.79 -2.20
C THR A 49 0.62 26.56 -3.09
N LYS A 50 0.09 26.76 -4.31
CA LYS A 50 -0.03 25.71 -5.32
C LYS A 50 1.34 25.16 -5.75
N ALA A 51 2.35 26.02 -5.85
CA ALA A 51 3.71 25.63 -6.24
C ALA A 51 4.41 24.75 -5.18
N ASP A 52 4.23 25.09 -3.90
CA ASP A 52 4.77 24.32 -2.79
C ASP A 52 4.10 22.94 -2.70
N LEU A 53 2.78 22.89 -2.91
CA LEU A 53 2.01 21.64 -2.98
C LEU A 53 2.56 20.72 -4.08
N LEU A 54 2.83 21.26 -5.27
CA LEU A 54 3.37 20.48 -6.39
C LEU A 54 4.76 19.91 -6.08
N THR A 55 5.62 20.73 -5.45
CA THR A 55 6.96 20.33 -5.02
C THR A 55 6.91 19.21 -3.97
N GLU A 56 5.96 19.30 -3.04
CA GLU A 56 5.71 18.29 -2.02
C GLU A 56 5.25 16.97 -2.63
N ILE A 57 4.25 17.01 -3.51
CA ILE A 57 3.73 15.83 -4.24
C ILE A 57 4.86 15.15 -5.01
N ARG A 58 5.68 15.92 -5.72
CA ARG A 58 6.84 15.39 -6.45
C ARG A 58 7.85 14.73 -5.51
N ARG A 59 8.20 15.38 -4.39
CA ARG A 59 9.14 14.84 -3.42
C ARG A 59 8.66 13.52 -2.80
N GLN A 60 7.37 13.43 -2.48
CA GLN A 60 6.81 12.21 -1.87
C GLN A 60 6.70 11.08 -2.90
N THR A 61 6.33 11.40 -4.14
CA THR A 61 6.22 10.43 -5.23
C THR A 61 7.58 9.82 -5.58
N HIS A 62 8.66 10.63 -5.62
CA HIS A 62 10.02 10.11 -5.81
C HIS A 62 10.49 9.17 -4.69
N LYS A 63 9.94 9.28 -3.47
CA LYS A 63 10.20 8.35 -2.37
C LYS A 63 9.37 7.06 -2.48
N GLY A 64 8.62 6.88 -3.56
CA GLY A 64 7.75 5.73 -3.81
C GLY A 64 6.41 5.79 -3.08
N GLY A 65 6.01 6.96 -2.56
CA GLY A 65 4.76 7.13 -1.80
C GLY A 65 3.82 8.14 -2.45
N GLY A 66 2.51 7.89 -2.34
CA GLY A 66 1.49 8.92 -2.61
C GLY A 66 1.12 9.70 -1.35
N ILE A 67 0.51 10.87 -1.53
CA ILE A 67 0.01 11.68 -0.40
C ILE A 67 -1.49 11.48 -0.23
N PRO A 68 -2.00 11.18 0.97
CA PRO A 68 -3.44 11.16 1.21
C PRO A 68 -4.03 12.57 1.16
N VAL A 69 -5.10 12.74 0.39
CA VAL A 69 -5.78 14.05 0.22
C VAL A 69 -6.29 14.61 1.54
N ARG A 70 -6.63 13.72 2.49
CA ARG A 70 -7.07 14.12 3.85
C ARG A 70 -5.99 14.89 4.60
N ALA A 71 -4.72 14.46 4.50
CA ALA A 71 -3.60 15.15 5.16
C ALA A 71 -3.29 16.49 4.46
N LEU A 72 -3.44 16.54 3.13
CA LEU A 72 -3.30 17.78 2.36
C LEU A 72 -4.40 18.79 2.74
N LYS A 73 -5.66 18.34 2.89
CA LYS A 73 -6.80 19.17 3.33
C LYS A 73 -6.63 19.72 4.75
N GLU A 74 -6.04 18.94 5.65
CA GLU A 74 -5.74 19.37 7.03
C GLU A 74 -4.66 20.47 7.06
N SER A 75 -3.72 20.42 6.12
CA SER A 75 -2.63 21.40 6.00
C SER A 75 -3.09 22.67 5.28
N TRP A 76 -3.85 22.52 4.19
CA TRP A 76 -4.38 23.64 3.40
C TRP A 76 -5.78 23.33 2.87
N LYS A 77 -6.78 24.14 3.26
CA LYS A 77 -8.20 23.90 2.97
C LYS A 77 -8.52 23.88 1.47
N GLU A 78 -7.78 24.64 0.67
CA GLU A 78 -7.95 24.77 -0.78
C GLU A 78 -7.16 23.71 -1.56
N ALA A 79 -6.37 22.86 -0.88
CA ALA A 79 -5.57 21.82 -1.53
C ALA A 79 -6.40 20.89 -2.44
N PRO A 80 -7.61 20.41 -2.07
CA PRO A 80 -8.40 19.55 -2.95
C PRO A 80 -8.75 20.22 -4.28
N GLN A 81 -9.08 21.51 -4.27
CA GLN A 81 -9.39 22.26 -5.49
C GLN A 81 -8.14 22.44 -6.36
N ALA A 82 -6.99 22.76 -5.75
CA ALA A 82 -5.73 22.84 -6.48
C ALA A 82 -5.31 21.49 -7.09
N ILE A 83 -5.58 20.37 -6.40
CA ILE A 83 -5.32 19.02 -6.94
C ILE A 83 -6.19 18.74 -8.16
N GLU A 84 -7.48 19.12 -8.15
CA GLU A 84 -8.36 18.94 -9.30
C GLU A 84 -7.91 19.77 -10.51
N GLU A 85 -7.38 20.97 -10.29
CA GLU A 85 -6.75 21.77 -11.36
C GLU A 85 -5.52 21.06 -11.92
N PHE A 86 -4.61 20.58 -11.06
CA PHE A 86 -3.43 19.82 -11.51
C PHE A 86 -3.76 18.48 -12.17
N GLU A 87 -4.86 17.84 -11.79
CA GLU A 87 -5.37 16.63 -12.44
C GLU A 87 -5.87 16.94 -13.86
N LYS A 88 -6.55 18.07 -14.07
CA LYS A 88 -6.99 18.53 -15.40
C LYS A 88 -5.82 18.91 -16.30
N ASP A 89 -4.79 19.54 -15.74
CA ASP A 89 -3.58 19.89 -16.46
C ASP A 89 -2.69 18.66 -16.76
N GLY A 90 -2.99 17.51 -16.13
CA GLY A 90 -2.24 16.26 -16.31
C GLY A 90 -0.93 16.21 -15.52
N ASP A 91 -0.71 17.13 -14.59
CA ASP A 91 0.49 17.23 -13.76
C ASP A 91 0.49 16.21 -12.61
N VAL A 92 -0.70 15.78 -12.20
CA VAL A 92 -0.92 14.96 -11.00
C VAL A 92 -1.92 13.86 -11.30
N LEU A 93 -1.63 12.65 -10.82
CA LEU A 93 -2.54 11.50 -10.86
C LEU A 93 -3.26 11.35 -9.54
N VAL A 94 -4.58 11.18 -9.58
CA VAL A 94 -5.41 11.02 -8.38
C VAL A 94 -6.13 9.69 -8.41
N THR A 95 -6.08 8.99 -7.28
CA THR A 95 -6.91 7.80 -7.05
C THR A 95 -8.19 8.20 -6.34
N ARG A 96 -9.33 7.72 -6.83
CA ARG A 96 -10.66 7.98 -6.27
C ARG A 96 -11.24 6.72 -5.65
N THR A 97 -12.08 6.89 -4.64
CA THR A 97 -12.81 5.77 -4.03
C THR A 97 -13.92 5.32 -4.98
N ALA A 98 -13.99 4.01 -5.27
CA ALA A 98 -14.93 3.45 -6.25
C ALA A 98 -16.42 3.69 -5.93
N LYS A 99 -16.76 3.92 -4.66
CA LYS A 99 -18.15 4.13 -4.21
C LYS A 99 -18.57 5.60 -4.28
N ASP A 100 -17.77 6.49 -3.70
CA ASP A 100 -18.15 7.88 -3.45
C ASP A 100 -17.41 8.89 -4.34
N GLY A 101 -16.51 8.41 -5.21
CA GLY A 101 -15.68 9.27 -6.07
C GLY A 101 -14.69 10.18 -5.32
N GLN A 102 -14.62 10.07 -3.98
CA GLN A 102 -13.77 10.93 -3.16
C GLN A 102 -12.29 10.73 -3.48
N LEU A 103 -11.58 11.84 -3.63
CA LEU A 103 -10.13 11.90 -3.81
C LEU A 103 -9.44 11.23 -2.61
N ARG A 104 -8.65 10.20 -2.87
CA ARG A 104 -8.01 9.37 -1.83
C ARG A 104 -6.52 9.66 -1.72
N MET A 105 -5.79 9.42 -2.81
CA MET A 105 -4.33 9.60 -2.87
C MET A 105 -3.95 10.39 -4.10
N VAL A 106 -2.89 11.18 -3.96
CA VAL A 106 -2.32 12.04 -4.98
C VAL A 106 -0.89 11.60 -5.29
N PHE A 107 -0.55 11.55 -6.57
CA PHE A 107 0.76 11.17 -7.08
C PHE A 107 1.20 12.16 -8.15
N TRP A 108 2.50 12.37 -8.27
CA TRP A 108 3.07 13.15 -9.35
C TRP A 108 2.98 12.37 -10.68
N ASN A 109 2.58 13.05 -11.76
CA ASN A 109 2.62 12.45 -13.09
C ASN A 109 3.97 12.73 -13.77
N ASP A 110 4.88 11.76 -13.75
CA ASP A 110 6.16 11.86 -14.46
C ASP A 110 6.00 11.82 -15.99
N LEU A 111 4.90 11.22 -16.48
CA LEU A 111 4.57 11.07 -17.88
C LEU A 111 3.50 12.09 -18.27
N LYS A 112 3.90 13.38 -18.24
CA LYS A 112 3.03 14.44 -18.78
C LYS A 112 2.72 14.14 -20.24
N ALA A 113 1.43 14.20 -20.60
CA ALA A 113 0.96 14.03 -21.96
C ALA A 113 1.59 15.11 -22.86
N SER A 114 2.69 14.76 -23.49
CA SER A 114 3.41 15.59 -24.43
C SER A 114 3.79 14.70 -25.60
N GLU A 115 3.68 15.23 -26.82
CA GLU A 115 4.02 14.50 -28.05
C GLU A 115 5.40 13.85 -27.99
N GLU A 116 6.33 14.45 -27.24
CA GLU A 116 7.72 14.00 -27.11
C GLU A 116 7.93 12.91 -26.02
N LYS A 117 7.06 12.83 -25.00
CA LYS A 117 7.26 11.98 -23.81
C LYS A 117 6.21 10.86 -23.66
N GLY A 118 5.24 10.81 -24.57
CA GLY A 118 4.12 9.87 -24.50
C GLY A 118 3.06 10.28 -23.45
N GLY A 119 2.06 9.44 -23.23
CA GLY A 119 0.98 9.70 -22.26
C GLY A 119 -0.28 10.35 -22.85
N MET A 120 -0.36 10.53 -24.17
CA MET A 120 -1.63 10.90 -24.81
C MET A 120 -2.67 9.80 -24.63
N MET A 121 -3.93 10.20 -24.44
CA MET A 121 -5.04 9.25 -24.46
C MET A 121 -5.12 8.60 -25.83
N VAL A 122 -5.03 7.28 -25.85
CA VAL A 122 -5.28 6.47 -27.04
C VAL A 122 -6.76 6.55 -27.37
N GLU A 123 -7.11 6.57 -28.66
CA GLU A 123 -8.50 6.61 -29.09
C GLU A 123 -9.28 5.39 -28.56
N LYS A 124 -10.57 5.61 -28.30
CA LYS A 124 -11.45 4.62 -27.67
C LYS A 124 -11.48 3.29 -28.45
N GLU A 125 -11.41 3.33 -29.77
CA GLU A 125 -11.45 2.13 -30.62
C GLU A 125 -10.25 1.20 -30.36
N PHE A 126 -9.05 1.75 -30.20
CA PHE A 126 -7.87 0.96 -29.87
C PHE A 126 -7.91 0.43 -28.42
N LEU A 127 -8.44 1.21 -27.48
CA LEU A 127 -8.64 0.75 -26.10
C LEU A 127 -9.65 -0.40 -26.03
N ASP A 128 -10.76 -0.30 -26.75
CA ASP A 128 -11.78 -1.34 -26.83
C ASP A 128 -11.21 -2.60 -27.50
N LEU A 129 -10.47 -2.43 -28.60
CA LEU A 129 -9.78 -3.52 -29.28
C LEU A 129 -8.79 -4.21 -28.32
N TRP A 130 -7.96 -3.44 -27.61
CA TRP A 130 -6.98 -3.98 -26.66
C TRP A 130 -7.64 -4.80 -25.55
N HIS A 131 -8.73 -4.29 -24.95
CA HIS A 131 -9.45 -5.02 -23.91
C HIS A 131 -10.23 -6.23 -24.44
N SER A 132 -10.59 -6.26 -25.73
CA SER A 132 -11.27 -7.39 -26.36
C SER A 132 -10.35 -8.60 -26.58
N LEU A 133 -9.03 -8.37 -26.65
CA LEU A 133 -8.04 -9.42 -26.85
C LEU A 133 -7.97 -10.31 -25.60
N LYS A 134 -8.38 -11.57 -25.75
CA LYS A 134 -8.24 -12.57 -24.68
C LYS A 134 -6.83 -13.11 -24.67
N VAL A 135 -6.10 -12.87 -23.58
CA VAL A 135 -4.76 -13.44 -23.36
C VAL A 135 -4.90 -14.95 -23.12
N PRO A 136 -4.31 -15.81 -23.98
CA PRO A 136 -4.31 -17.26 -23.78
C PRO A 136 -3.53 -17.66 -22.52
N ASN A 137 -3.69 -18.91 -22.08
CA ASN A 137 -2.88 -19.47 -20.99
C ASN A 137 -1.38 -19.51 -21.38
N ASP A 138 -0.48 -19.44 -20.41
CA ASP A 138 0.98 -19.28 -20.62
C ASP A 138 1.55 -20.25 -21.67
N VAL A 139 1.13 -21.51 -21.64
CA VAL A 139 1.59 -22.56 -22.56
C VAL A 139 1.12 -22.32 -24.00
N ASP A 140 -0.12 -21.85 -24.16
CA ASP A 140 -0.72 -21.58 -25.46
C ASP A 140 -0.22 -20.24 -26.03
N LEU A 141 0.07 -19.27 -25.16
CA LEU A 141 0.72 -18.01 -25.52
C LEU A 141 2.13 -18.26 -26.09
N LEU A 142 2.93 -19.12 -25.46
CA LEU A 142 4.27 -19.46 -25.96
C LEU A 142 4.23 -20.15 -27.33
N LYS A 143 3.26 -21.04 -27.55
CA LYS A 143 3.07 -21.70 -28.85
C LYS A 143 2.62 -20.71 -29.93
N ALA A 144 1.69 -19.82 -29.60
CA ALA A 144 1.19 -18.79 -30.51
C ALA A 144 2.28 -17.76 -30.88
N LEU A 145 3.09 -17.33 -29.91
CA LEU A 145 4.24 -16.45 -30.17
C LEU A 145 5.27 -17.12 -31.09
N ALA A 146 5.57 -18.40 -30.84
CA ALA A 146 6.50 -19.16 -31.68
C ALA A 146 5.96 -19.41 -33.10
N SER A 147 4.65 -19.64 -33.26
CA SER A 147 4.04 -19.80 -34.60
C SER A 147 4.05 -18.52 -35.41
N GLU A 148 3.94 -17.36 -34.76
CA GLU A 148 4.02 -16.04 -35.38
C GLU A 148 5.47 -15.51 -35.53
N GLY A 149 6.47 -16.34 -35.23
CA GLY A 149 7.89 -15.99 -35.39
C GLY A 149 8.44 -15.02 -34.34
N LEU A 150 7.68 -14.70 -33.29
CA LEU A 150 8.15 -13.95 -32.14
C LEU A 150 8.85 -14.92 -31.17
N HIS A 151 10.17 -15.02 -31.30
CA HIS A 151 10.95 -15.69 -30.27
C HIS A 151 10.90 -14.87 -28.98
N VAL A 152 10.40 -15.48 -27.91
CA VAL A 152 10.49 -14.93 -26.55
C VAL A 152 11.97 -14.66 -26.27
N THR A 153 12.37 -13.40 -26.31
CA THR A 153 13.71 -13.02 -25.86
C THR A 153 13.80 -13.42 -24.39
N ALA A 154 14.85 -14.17 -24.06
CA ALA A 154 15.03 -14.93 -22.82
C ALA A 154 15.23 -14.06 -21.55
N ALA A 155 14.53 -12.94 -21.42
CA ALA A 155 14.66 -12.00 -20.30
C ALA A 155 13.63 -12.22 -19.17
N GLU A 156 12.54 -12.95 -19.41
CA GLU A 156 11.63 -13.40 -18.35
C GLU A 156 11.63 -14.91 -18.28
N ALA A 157 12.63 -15.47 -17.58
CA ALA A 157 12.42 -16.75 -16.94
C ALA A 157 11.20 -16.59 -16.01
N PRO A 158 10.17 -17.44 -16.09
CA PRO A 158 9.03 -17.34 -15.20
C PRO A 158 9.53 -17.40 -13.76
N VAL A 159 9.21 -16.37 -12.97
CA VAL A 159 9.56 -16.32 -11.56
C VAL A 159 9.03 -17.60 -10.93
N ALA A 160 9.95 -18.47 -10.50
CA ALA A 160 9.61 -19.71 -9.84
C ALA A 160 8.66 -19.38 -8.69
N LYS A 161 7.44 -19.91 -8.76
CA LYS A 161 6.44 -19.75 -7.69
C LYS A 161 7.12 -20.08 -6.37
N ALA A 162 7.16 -19.10 -5.47
CA ALA A 162 7.77 -19.25 -4.16
C ALA A 162 7.26 -20.54 -3.51
N PRO A 163 8.13 -21.39 -2.94
CA PRO A 163 7.67 -22.59 -2.27
C PRO A 163 6.70 -22.16 -1.19
N THR A 164 5.44 -22.60 -1.33
CA THR A 164 4.45 -22.46 -0.27
C THR A 164 5.02 -23.19 0.93
N ALA A 165 5.59 -22.43 1.87
CA ALA A 165 6.01 -22.93 3.16
C ALA A 165 4.75 -23.44 3.86
N LYS A 166 4.42 -24.72 3.64
CA LYS A 166 3.47 -25.45 4.47
C LYS A 166 4.02 -25.32 5.89
N LYS A 167 3.35 -24.48 6.68
CA LYS A 167 3.61 -24.34 8.12
C LYS A 167 3.77 -25.75 8.69
N LYS A 168 4.98 -26.04 9.15
CA LYS A 168 5.36 -27.28 9.80
C LYS A 168 4.44 -27.45 11.02
N GLY A 169 3.38 -28.22 10.84
CA GLY A 169 2.46 -28.57 11.90
C GLY A 169 3.25 -29.16 13.05
N LYS A 170 3.05 -28.59 14.23
CA LYS A 170 3.59 -29.03 15.51
C LYS A 170 3.31 -30.54 15.65
N ARG A 171 4.36 -31.35 15.76
CA ARG A 171 4.26 -32.81 15.95
C ARG A 171 3.39 -33.09 17.18
N SER A 172 2.15 -33.50 16.95
CA SER A 172 1.32 -34.15 17.96
C SER A 172 1.62 -35.65 17.91
N THR A 173 1.99 -36.19 19.05
CA THR A 173 2.39 -37.57 19.31
C THR A 173 1.37 -38.56 18.73
N PRO A 174 1.78 -39.62 18.00
CA PRO A 174 0.83 -40.55 17.42
C PRO A 174 0.26 -41.45 18.51
N ARG A 175 -1.00 -41.19 18.91
CA ARG A 175 -1.81 -42.16 19.67
C ARG A 175 -2.01 -43.39 18.78
N GLN A 176 -1.43 -44.49 19.22
CA GLN A 176 -1.53 -45.82 18.65
C GLN A 176 -3.01 -46.25 18.55
N ARG A 177 -3.64 -46.04 17.39
CA ARG A 177 -4.90 -46.69 17.05
C ARG A 177 -4.55 -48.09 16.52
N GLN A 178 -4.94 -49.11 17.26
CA GLN A 178 -4.89 -50.49 16.80
C GLN A 178 -5.80 -50.62 15.58
N VAL A 179 -5.20 -50.80 14.40
CA VAL A 179 -5.92 -51.14 13.18
C VAL A 179 -6.06 -52.66 13.17
N ARG A 180 -7.31 -53.15 13.15
CA ARG A 180 -7.63 -54.57 13.07
C ARG A 180 -7.38 -55.00 11.61
N ILE A 181 -6.22 -55.59 11.35
CA ILE A 181 -5.84 -56.08 10.03
C ILE A 181 -6.62 -57.36 9.74
N THR A 182 -7.62 -57.26 8.85
CA THR A 182 -8.33 -58.43 8.31
C THR A 182 -7.55 -58.98 7.13
N ASN A 183 -6.48 -59.74 7.39
CA ASN A 183 -5.85 -60.56 6.35
C ASN A 183 -5.84 -62.02 6.77
N THR A 184 -6.58 -62.83 6.01
CA THR A 184 -6.97 -64.21 6.29
C THR A 184 -5.87 -65.26 6.09
N HIS A 185 -4.61 -64.84 5.88
CA HIS A 185 -3.49 -65.73 5.57
C HIS A 185 -2.29 -65.64 6.54
N LEU A 186 -2.44 -64.95 7.67
CA LEU A 186 -1.45 -64.99 8.76
C LEU A 186 -1.82 -66.07 9.78
N LYS A 187 -1.70 -67.35 9.41
CA LYS A 187 -1.74 -68.46 10.38
C LYS A 187 -0.30 -68.83 10.76
N GLY A 188 0.05 -68.60 12.04
CA GLY A 188 1.27 -69.15 12.65
C GLY A 188 2.40 -68.16 12.97
N VAL A 189 2.21 -66.85 12.78
CA VAL A 189 3.22 -65.84 13.14
C VAL A 189 2.84 -65.17 14.46
N ASP A 190 3.57 -65.48 15.53
CA ASP A 190 3.50 -64.78 16.81
C ASP A 190 4.33 -63.50 16.75
N LEU A 191 3.65 -62.37 16.50
CA LEU A 191 4.24 -61.03 16.37
C LEU A 191 4.56 -60.39 17.74
N SER A 192 4.47 -61.13 18.84
CA SER A 192 4.78 -60.60 20.18
C SER A 192 6.26 -60.77 20.59
N LYS A 193 7.07 -61.51 19.83
CA LYS A 193 8.50 -61.68 20.11
C LYS A 193 9.36 -60.84 19.17
N ASP A 194 9.95 -59.80 19.74
CA ASP A 194 11.02 -59.02 19.13
C ASP A 194 12.33 -59.83 19.23
N TRP A 195 12.83 -60.34 18.09
CA TRP A 195 14.13 -61.01 18.05
C TRP A 195 15.19 -60.00 17.60
N GLY A 196 15.71 -59.25 18.58
CA GLY A 196 16.84 -58.36 18.38
C GLY A 196 18.18 -59.10 18.44
N LYS A 197 19.01 -58.88 17.42
CA LYS A 197 20.43 -58.54 17.58
C LYS A 197 20.94 -57.82 16.34
#